data_AF-A0A317U0D9-F1
#
_entry.id   AF-A0A317U0D9-F1
#
_cell.length_a   1.000
_cell.length_b   1.000
_cell.length_c   1.000
_cell.angle_alpha   90.00
_cell.angle_beta   90.00
_cell.angle_gamma   90.00
#
_symmetry.space_group_name_H-M   'P 1'
#
loop_
_entity.id
_entity.type
_entity.pdbx_description
1 polymer ?
#
loop_
_entity_poly.entity_id
_entity_poly.type
_entity_poly.pdbx_seq_one_letter_code
_entity_poly.pdbx_strand_id
1 'polypeptide(L)'
;MQSASLFLTKINKLFVLTVIIPTLLAIFYFGFLASDVYVSESRFIVRRAGQPPVNSGLSALLASTPLSKAEDADYSIHDYILSRDALSELNKRLNLKTLYSDGNIDLFHRFALLGLDSSFESLYRYYKNRIHIVIDSSSSISTLQVRAFTAKDAYQINQNLLELAEQFINRFNIQSRKDYVDFAKAEVDLAIQKAKEASLALSDYRGLKGVFDPNRESAMRLQHVSKMEAELIAAKGQLAQIQSLAPHNPHISSLRKNIQTLRFSINTEKSKVTGNLTSLTNKLRRYERLVLDKKFAYKQLVFALSTLKKAQIEAQRKQLYLEMIAHPNEPDNSFEPYRIRNIFSVFILGLITWGVISLLIANVKEHLE
;
A
#
# COMPACT_ATOMS: atom_id res chain seq x y z
N MET A 1 -34.06 6.29 -74.19
CA MET A 1 -34.47 6.26 -72.75
C MET A 1 -35.73 5.41 -72.54
N GLN A 2 -35.77 4.17 -73.06
CA GLN A 2 -36.92 3.25 -72.88
C GLN A 2 -36.49 1.81 -72.51
N SER A 3 -35.19 1.53 -72.45
CA SER A 3 -34.64 0.20 -72.14
C SER A 3 -34.28 -0.02 -70.67
N ALA A 4 -34.30 1.02 -69.83
CA ALA A 4 -34.00 0.91 -68.40
C ALA A 4 -35.23 0.50 -67.56
N SER A 5 -36.45 0.70 -68.06
CA SER A 5 -37.69 0.43 -67.31
C SER A 5 -38.14 -1.03 -67.36
N LEU A 6 -37.60 -1.85 -68.27
CA LEU A 6 -37.99 -3.25 -68.45
C LEU A 6 -37.17 -4.26 -67.63
N PHE A 7 -36.06 -3.85 -67.02
CA PHE A 7 -35.26 -4.74 -66.17
C PHE A 7 -35.82 -4.87 -64.74
N LEU A 8 -36.66 -3.91 -64.32
CA LEU A 8 -37.24 -3.85 -62.98
C LEU A 8 -38.50 -4.72 -62.79
N THR A 9 -39.14 -5.19 -63.87
CA THR A 9 -40.42 -5.93 -63.79
C THR A 9 -40.29 -7.43 -63.54
N LYS A 10 -39.06 -7.99 -63.54
CA LYS A 10 -38.79 -9.40 -63.19
C LYS A 10 -37.94 -9.59 -61.93
N ILE A 11 -37.74 -8.56 -61.12
CA ILE A 11 -37.09 -8.73 -59.82
C ILE A 11 -38.16 -9.20 -58.84
N ASN A 12 -37.99 -10.42 -58.31
CA ASN A 12 -38.88 -10.99 -57.30
C ASN A 12 -39.02 -9.98 -56.15
N LYS A 13 -40.24 -9.53 -55.83
CA LYS A 13 -40.50 -8.50 -54.80
C LYS A 13 -39.81 -8.86 -53.47
N LEU A 14 -39.69 -10.15 -53.19
CA LEU A 14 -38.97 -10.70 -52.06
C LEU A 14 -37.48 -10.30 -52.06
N PHE A 15 -36.80 -10.36 -53.20
CA PHE A 15 -35.39 -9.99 -53.36
C PHE A 15 -35.17 -8.48 -53.16
N VAL A 16 -36.07 -7.65 -53.69
CA VAL A 16 -36.02 -6.20 -53.47
C VAL A 16 -36.13 -5.89 -51.97
N LEU A 17 -37.09 -6.51 -51.29
CA LEU A 17 -37.37 -6.24 -49.88
C LEU A 17 -36.27 -6.75 -48.93
N THR A 18 -35.64 -7.89 -49.24
CA THR A 18 -34.68 -8.55 -48.34
C THR A 18 -33.22 -8.22 -48.64
N VAL A 19 -32.89 -7.83 -49.88
CA VAL A 19 -31.51 -7.57 -50.30
C VAL A 19 -31.32 -6.10 -50.67
N ILE A 20 -32.10 -5.60 -51.63
CA ILE A 20 -31.85 -4.27 -52.22
C ILE A 20 -32.16 -3.16 -51.19
N ILE A 21 -33.33 -3.21 -50.55
CA ILE A 21 -33.74 -2.19 -49.57
C ILE A 21 -32.78 -2.14 -48.37
N PRO A 22 -32.46 -3.27 -47.68
CA PRO A 22 -31.52 -3.24 -46.56
C PRO A 22 -30.11 -2.79 -46.95
N THR A 23 -29.63 -3.17 -48.14
CA THR A 23 -28.30 -2.77 -48.63
C THR A 23 -28.27 -1.27 -48.95
N LEU A 24 -29.31 -0.72 -49.58
CA LEU A 24 -29.42 0.72 -49.84
C LEU A 24 -29.49 1.53 -48.53
N LEU A 25 -30.26 1.05 -47.55
CA LEU A 25 -30.31 1.65 -46.22
C LEU A 25 -28.93 1.61 -45.52
N ALA A 26 -28.21 0.50 -45.64
CA ALA A 26 -26.86 0.37 -45.10
C ALA A 26 -25.86 1.32 -45.80
N ILE A 27 -25.92 1.46 -47.12
CA ILE A 27 -25.10 2.41 -47.88
C ILE A 27 -25.41 3.84 -47.43
N PHE A 28 -26.68 4.19 -47.29
CA PHE A 28 -27.07 5.53 -46.85
C PHE A 28 -26.59 5.82 -45.42
N TYR A 29 -26.80 4.87 -44.51
CA TYR A 29 -26.41 5.01 -43.10
C TYR A 29 -24.89 5.05 -42.94
N PHE A 30 -24.17 4.01 -43.37
CA PHE A 30 -22.71 3.94 -43.21
C PHE A 30 -21.95 4.92 -44.13
N GLY A 31 -22.58 5.37 -45.22
CA GLY A 31 -22.00 6.35 -46.13
C GLY A 31 -22.07 7.78 -45.60
N PHE A 32 -23.24 8.19 -45.08
CA PHE A 32 -23.51 9.61 -44.79
C PHE A 32 -23.84 9.92 -43.33
N LEU A 33 -24.42 8.99 -42.56
CA LEU A 33 -24.91 9.27 -41.20
C LEU A 33 -23.96 8.75 -40.12
N ALA A 34 -23.30 7.61 -40.35
CA ALA A 34 -22.46 6.98 -39.34
C ALA A 34 -21.24 7.85 -39.02
N SER A 35 -21.10 8.24 -37.77
CA SER A 35 -19.96 9.01 -37.30
C SER A 35 -18.68 8.19 -37.28
N ASP A 36 -17.60 8.84 -37.65
CA ASP A 36 -16.26 8.30 -37.53
C ASP A 36 -15.84 8.20 -36.07
N VAL A 37 -15.20 7.09 -35.72
CA VAL A 37 -14.63 6.83 -34.40
C VAL A 37 -13.13 6.71 -34.53
N TYR A 38 -12.45 7.57 -33.80
CA TYR A 38 -11.01 7.67 -33.71
C TYR A 38 -10.52 6.99 -32.43
N VAL A 39 -9.40 6.30 -32.51
CA VAL A 39 -8.81 5.58 -31.37
C VAL A 39 -7.42 6.13 -31.11
N SER A 40 -7.23 6.71 -29.93
CA SER A 40 -5.92 7.06 -29.40
C SER A 40 -5.44 5.92 -28.50
N GLU A 41 -4.24 5.41 -28.77
CA GLU A 41 -3.60 4.35 -28.01
C GLU A 41 -2.37 4.88 -27.28
N SER A 42 -2.19 4.45 -26.04
CA SER A 42 -0.96 4.65 -25.28
C SER A 42 -0.55 3.36 -24.59
N ARG A 43 0.75 3.20 -24.37
CA ARG A 43 1.32 2.02 -23.72
C ARG A 43 2.21 2.44 -22.57
N PHE A 44 2.00 1.86 -21.41
CA PHE A 44 2.77 2.18 -20.21
C PHE A 44 3.02 0.93 -19.36
N ILE A 45 4.02 1.03 -18.50
CA ILE A 45 4.34 0.03 -17.49
C ILE A 45 4.46 0.71 -16.13
N VAL A 46 4.04 0.02 -15.08
CA VAL A 46 4.18 0.51 -13.70
C VAL A 46 5.40 -0.18 -13.10
N ARG A 47 6.33 0.61 -12.57
CA ARG A 47 7.56 0.09 -11.97
C ARG A 47 7.69 0.52 -10.53
N ARG A 48 8.43 -0.28 -9.76
CA ARG A 48 8.90 0.08 -8.42
C ARG A 48 10.32 0.64 -8.50
N ALA A 49 10.57 1.72 -7.78
CA ALA A 49 11.91 2.26 -7.64
C ALA A 49 12.87 1.22 -7.00
N GLY A 50 14.08 1.10 -7.54
CA GLY A 50 15.09 0.18 -6.99
C GLY A 50 14.90 -1.31 -7.31
N GLN A 51 13.91 -1.70 -8.14
CA GLN A 51 13.97 -3.00 -8.83
C GLN A 51 14.99 -2.90 -9.97
N PRO A 52 16.10 -3.66 -9.94
CA PRO A 52 16.98 -3.72 -11.10
C PRO A 52 16.21 -4.28 -12.29
N PRO A 53 16.53 -3.86 -13.54
CA PRO A 53 15.98 -4.50 -14.72
C PRO A 53 16.26 -5.99 -14.63
N VAL A 54 15.24 -6.81 -14.87
CA VAL A 54 15.34 -8.27 -14.81
C VAL A 54 16.26 -8.71 -15.95
N ASN A 55 17.56 -8.77 -15.68
CA ASN A 55 18.51 -9.37 -16.59
C ASN A 55 18.24 -10.88 -16.62
N SER A 56 17.94 -11.39 -17.81
CA SER A 56 17.66 -12.78 -18.11
C SER A 56 18.86 -13.66 -17.70
N GLY A 57 18.77 -14.29 -16.53
CA GLY A 57 19.81 -15.16 -15.99
C GLY A 57 19.27 -16.05 -14.89
N LEU A 58 20.11 -16.97 -14.40
CA LEU A 58 19.80 -17.96 -13.36
C LEU A 58 19.22 -17.34 -12.06
N SER A 59 19.41 -16.02 -11.85
CA SER A 59 18.81 -15.21 -10.79
C SER A 59 17.28 -15.09 -10.87
N ALA A 60 16.69 -15.17 -12.08
CA ALA A 60 15.23 -15.17 -12.27
C ALA A 60 14.57 -16.46 -11.77
N LEU A 61 15.32 -17.58 -11.78
CA LEU A 61 14.86 -18.90 -11.35
C LEU A 61 14.93 -19.08 -9.82
N LEU A 62 15.78 -18.30 -9.15
CA LEU A 62 15.85 -18.20 -7.68
C LEU A 62 14.89 -17.15 -7.10
N ALA A 63 14.38 -16.23 -7.92
CA ALA A 63 13.38 -15.22 -7.55
C ALA A 63 11.93 -15.72 -7.71
N SER A 64 11.71 -16.99 -8.05
CA SER A 64 10.39 -17.60 -8.31
C SER A 64 9.52 -17.84 -7.07
N THR A 65 9.82 -17.17 -5.96
CA THR A 65 8.85 -17.03 -4.86
C THR A 65 7.73 -16.12 -5.37
N PRO A 66 6.44 -16.53 -5.31
CA PRO A 66 5.38 -15.88 -6.05
C PRO A 66 5.30 -14.40 -5.68
N LEU A 67 5.63 -13.56 -6.66
CA LEU A 67 5.73 -12.12 -6.56
C LEU A 67 4.33 -11.48 -6.66
N SER A 68 3.39 -11.95 -5.83
CA SER A 68 1.96 -11.61 -5.88
C SER A 68 1.61 -10.15 -5.60
N LYS A 69 2.59 -9.27 -5.35
CA LYS A 69 2.32 -7.86 -4.97
C LYS A 69 2.63 -6.85 -6.04
N ALA A 70 3.42 -7.17 -7.07
CA ALA A 70 3.66 -6.24 -8.17
C ALA A 70 2.43 -6.17 -9.08
N GLU A 71 1.80 -7.32 -9.35
CA GLU A 71 0.55 -7.46 -10.09
C GLU A 71 -0.59 -6.62 -9.46
N ASP A 72 -0.72 -6.62 -8.12
CA ASP A 72 -1.76 -5.83 -7.41
C ASP A 72 -1.75 -4.32 -7.74
N ALA A 73 -0.57 -3.75 -8.02
CA ALA A 73 -0.43 -2.32 -8.29
C ALA A 73 -0.89 -1.96 -9.71
N ASP A 74 -0.66 -2.84 -10.69
CA ASP A 74 -1.11 -2.67 -12.07
C ASP A 74 -2.64 -2.67 -12.15
N TYR A 75 -3.27 -3.62 -11.45
CA TYR A 75 -4.74 -3.68 -11.36
C TYR A 75 -5.35 -2.47 -10.66
N SER A 76 -4.68 -1.91 -9.65
CA SER A 76 -5.17 -0.72 -8.94
C SER A 76 -5.28 0.52 -9.86
N ILE A 77 -4.35 0.67 -10.82
CA ILE A 77 -4.38 1.77 -11.79
C ILE A 77 -5.46 1.53 -12.85
N HIS A 78 -5.63 0.28 -13.29
CA HIS A 78 -6.70 -0.13 -14.19
C HIS A 78 -8.08 0.19 -13.61
N ASP A 79 -8.32 -0.23 -12.36
CA ASP A 79 -9.55 0.05 -11.64
C ASP A 79 -9.77 1.55 -11.44
N TYR A 80 -8.70 2.30 -11.15
CA TYR A 80 -8.80 3.76 -11.05
C TYR A 80 -9.20 4.40 -12.38
N ILE A 81 -8.56 4.03 -13.50
CA ILE A 81 -8.91 4.55 -14.84
C ILE A 81 -10.38 4.24 -15.16
N LEU A 82 -10.88 3.06 -14.79
CA LEU A 82 -12.29 2.67 -15.02
C LEU A 82 -13.25 3.12 -13.91
N SER A 83 -12.78 3.90 -12.94
CA SER A 83 -13.56 4.34 -11.78
C SER A 83 -14.45 5.55 -12.09
N ARG A 84 -15.43 5.78 -11.21
CA ARG A 84 -16.25 6.99 -11.20
C ARG A 84 -15.43 8.24 -10.85
N ASP A 85 -14.37 8.09 -10.07
CA ASP A 85 -13.52 9.21 -9.66
C ASP A 85 -12.70 9.73 -10.86
N ALA A 86 -12.12 8.82 -11.66
CA ALA A 86 -11.44 9.20 -12.89
C ALA A 86 -12.40 9.88 -13.88
N LEU A 87 -13.61 9.33 -14.08
CA LEU A 87 -14.63 9.98 -14.91
C LEU A 87 -15.00 11.37 -14.38
N SER A 88 -15.21 11.52 -13.07
CA SER A 88 -15.60 12.79 -12.46
C SER A 88 -14.54 13.85 -12.70
N GLU A 89 -13.27 13.53 -12.44
CA GLU A 89 -12.15 14.45 -12.66
C GLU A 89 -11.94 14.77 -14.15
N LEU A 90 -12.04 13.76 -15.01
CA LEU A 90 -11.92 13.94 -16.45
C LEU A 90 -13.05 14.81 -17.02
N ASN A 91 -14.28 14.62 -16.52
CA ASN A 91 -15.42 15.44 -16.90
C ASN A 91 -15.29 16.89 -16.42
N LYS A 92 -14.68 17.15 -15.24
CA LYS A 92 -14.38 18.52 -14.80
C LYS A 92 -13.38 19.23 -15.72
N ARG A 93 -12.39 18.49 -16.24
CA ARG A 93 -11.33 19.05 -17.10
C ARG A 93 -11.80 19.29 -18.54
N LEU A 94 -12.49 18.31 -19.12
CA LEU A 94 -12.80 18.29 -20.56
C LEU A 94 -14.29 18.45 -20.88
N ASN A 95 -15.16 18.51 -19.86
CA ASN A 95 -16.62 18.47 -20.05
C ASN A 95 -17.05 17.30 -20.95
N LEU A 96 -16.62 16.07 -20.59
CA LEU A 96 -16.90 14.83 -21.31
C LEU A 96 -18.37 14.68 -21.72
N LYS A 97 -19.28 15.10 -20.84
CA LYS A 97 -20.72 15.09 -21.12
C LYS A 97 -21.05 15.84 -22.40
N THR A 98 -20.53 17.07 -22.55
CA THR A 98 -20.78 17.92 -23.72
C THR A 98 -20.11 17.34 -24.96
N LEU A 99 -18.86 16.89 -24.82
CA LEU A 99 -18.06 16.33 -25.91
C LEU A 99 -18.76 15.12 -26.55
N TYR A 100 -19.24 14.18 -25.74
CA TYR A 100 -19.95 13.00 -26.25
C TYR A 100 -21.43 13.25 -26.61
N SER A 101 -21.97 14.45 -26.34
CA SER A 101 -23.33 14.85 -26.70
C SER A 101 -23.39 15.70 -27.98
N ASP A 102 -22.26 15.92 -28.67
CA ASP A 102 -22.18 16.81 -29.81
C ASP A 102 -23.18 16.46 -30.94
N GLY A 103 -23.70 17.51 -31.57
CA GLY A 103 -24.66 17.51 -32.67
C GLY A 103 -24.22 16.72 -33.90
N ASN A 104 -22.91 16.55 -34.08
CA ASN A 104 -22.32 15.87 -35.24
C ASN A 104 -22.21 14.36 -35.06
N ILE A 105 -22.49 13.84 -33.85
CA ILE A 105 -22.42 12.43 -33.54
C ILE A 105 -23.75 11.76 -33.92
N ASP A 106 -23.70 10.65 -34.61
CA ASP A 106 -24.86 9.83 -34.97
C ASP A 106 -25.71 9.49 -33.75
N LEU A 107 -27.03 9.46 -33.95
CA LEU A 107 -28.03 9.36 -32.90
C LEU A 107 -27.79 8.13 -32.01
N PHE A 108 -27.40 7.00 -32.60
CA PHE A 108 -27.15 5.74 -31.89
C PHE A 108 -25.85 5.72 -31.09
N HIS A 109 -24.85 6.50 -31.52
CA HIS A 109 -23.53 6.52 -30.91
C HIS A 109 -23.36 7.65 -29.89
N ARG A 110 -24.23 8.67 -29.94
CA ARG A 110 -24.21 9.83 -29.07
C ARG A 110 -24.55 9.47 -27.61
N PHE A 111 -23.90 10.15 -26.68
CA PHE A 111 -24.30 10.09 -25.27
C PHE A 111 -25.69 10.73 -25.08
N ALA A 112 -26.49 10.15 -24.18
CA ALA A 112 -27.88 10.53 -23.92
C ALA A 112 -28.75 10.53 -25.18
N LEU A 113 -29.01 9.34 -25.74
CA LEU A 113 -29.94 9.11 -26.85
C LEU A 113 -31.23 9.91 -26.62
N LEU A 114 -31.48 10.91 -27.46
CA LEU A 114 -32.65 11.80 -27.39
C LEU A 114 -32.88 12.49 -26.03
N GLY A 115 -31.83 12.63 -25.21
CA GLY A 115 -31.91 13.27 -23.89
C GLY A 115 -32.60 12.45 -22.80
N LEU A 116 -32.86 11.15 -23.03
CA LEU A 116 -33.64 10.29 -22.12
C LEU A 116 -32.99 10.10 -20.74
N ASP A 117 -31.66 9.95 -20.67
CA ASP A 117 -30.93 9.78 -19.41
C ASP A 117 -29.58 10.48 -19.48
N SER A 118 -29.50 11.68 -18.91
CA SER A 118 -28.27 12.48 -18.83
C SER A 118 -27.60 12.43 -17.44
N SER A 119 -27.95 11.41 -16.63
CA SER A 119 -27.37 11.20 -15.31
C SER A 119 -25.87 10.91 -15.36
N PHE A 120 -25.20 11.04 -14.23
CA PHE A 120 -23.79 10.66 -14.11
C PHE A 120 -23.58 9.16 -14.33
N GLU A 121 -24.53 8.32 -13.92
CA GLU A 121 -24.42 6.86 -14.05
C GLU A 121 -24.59 6.40 -15.50
N SER A 122 -25.41 7.08 -16.32
CA SER A 122 -25.43 6.81 -17.76
C SER A 122 -24.11 7.20 -18.42
N LEU A 123 -23.53 8.34 -18.03
CA LEU A 123 -22.21 8.77 -18.51
C LEU A 123 -21.13 7.76 -18.13
N TYR A 124 -21.19 7.20 -16.92
CA TYR A 124 -20.27 6.17 -16.48
C TYR A 124 -20.34 4.88 -17.29
N ARG A 125 -21.55 4.39 -17.57
CA ARG A 125 -21.74 3.21 -18.45
C ARG A 125 -21.23 3.48 -19.87
N TYR A 126 -21.50 4.68 -20.39
CA TYR A 126 -21.02 5.11 -21.71
C TYR A 126 -19.48 5.18 -21.75
N TYR A 127 -18.87 5.80 -20.72
CA TYR A 127 -17.44 5.94 -20.53
C TYR A 127 -16.71 4.58 -20.54
N LYS A 128 -17.22 3.58 -19.79
CA LYS A 128 -16.64 2.23 -19.77
C LYS A 128 -16.62 1.55 -21.14
N ASN A 129 -17.55 1.89 -22.03
CA ASN A 129 -17.58 1.33 -23.39
C ASN A 129 -16.61 2.05 -24.35
N ARG A 130 -16.19 3.28 -24.01
CA ARG A 130 -15.27 4.08 -24.83
C ARG A 130 -13.81 3.91 -24.44
N ILE A 131 -13.55 3.49 -23.21
CA ILE A 131 -12.19 3.31 -22.69
C ILE A 131 -11.95 1.83 -22.46
N HIS A 132 -10.91 1.33 -23.11
CA HIS A 132 -10.50 -0.05 -23.03
C HIS A 132 -9.05 -0.09 -22.58
N ILE A 133 -8.77 -0.83 -21.52
CA ILE A 133 -7.42 -1.00 -21.01
C ILE A 133 -7.15 -2.48 -20.77
N VAL A 134 -6.03 -2.95 -21.30
CA VAL A 134 -5.60 -4.37 -21.22
C VAL A 134 -4.19 -4.42 -20.67
N ILE A 135 -3.96 -5.37 -19.77
CA ILE A 135 -2.64 -5.68 -19.24
C ILE A 135 -2.21 -6.99 -19.90
N ASP A 136 -1.06 -6.98 -20.57
CA ASP A 136 -0.39 -8.21 -20.99
C ASP A 136 0.40 -8.77 -19.81
N SER A 137 -0.04 -9.90 -19.26
CA SER A 137 0.59 -10.54 -18.09
C SER A 137 2.02 -11.03 -18.36
N SER A 138 2.41 -11.22 -19.62
CA SER A 138 3.75 -11.68 -19.99
C SER A 138 4.78 -10.53 -20.00
N SER A 139 4.35 -9.34 -20.44
CA SER A 139 5.23 -8.17 -20.58
C SER A 139 5.01 -7.09 -19.52
N SER A 140 3.94 -7.21 -18.71
CA SER A 140 3.44 -6.18 -17.79
C SER A 140 3.14 -4.84 -18.48
N ILE A 141 2.95 -4.85 -19.79
CA ILE A 141 2.60 -3.65 -20.57
C ILE A 141 1.10 -3.46 -20.52
N SER A 142 0.68 -2.30 -20.04
CA SER A 142 -0.70 -1.83 -20.10
C SER A 142 -0.93 -1.04 -21.39
N THR A 143 -1.95 -1.42 -22.16
CA THR A 143 -2.38 -0.71 -23.37
C THR A 143 -3.71 -0.03 -23.09
N LEU A 144 -3.71 1.31 -23.12
CA LEU A 144 -4.90 2.14 -22.95
C LEU A 144 -5.37 2.66 -24.30
N GLN A 145 -6.59 2.28 -24.68
CA GLN A 145 -7.27 2.69 -25.89
C GLN A 145 -8.49 3.54 -25.55
N VAL A 146 -8.55 4.72 -26.13
CA VAL A 146 -9.64 5.67 -25.93
C VAL A 146 -10.31 5.94 -27.27
N ARG A 147 -11.63 5.71 -27.32
CA ARG A 147 -12.46 5.93 -28.49
C ARG A 147 -13.21 7.25 -28.38
N ALA A 148 -13.05 8.14 -29.35
CA ALA A 148 -13.83 9.38 -29.46
C ALA A 148 -14.23 9.67 -30.91
N PHE A 149 -15.06 10.69 -31.13
CA PHE A 149 -15.58 11.02 -32.47
C PHE A 149 -14.71 12.01 -33.24
N THR A 150 -13.67 12.56 -32.60
CA THR A 150 -12.62 13.33 -33.27
C THR A 150 -11.24 12.83 -32.81
N ALA A 151 -10.24 12.96 -33.68
CA ALA A 151 -8.87 12.54 -33.37
C ALA A 151 -8.30 13.30 -32.15
N LYS A 152 -8.53 14.62 -32.12
CA LYS A 152 -8.12 15.50 -31.02
C LYS A 152 -8.76 15.10 -29.69
N ASP A 153 -10.05 14.79 -29.67
CA ASP A 153 -10.73 14.39 -28.44
C ASP A 153 -10.21 13.05 -27.94
N ALA A 154 -10.00 12.07 -28.83
CA ALA A 154 -9.45 10.78 -28.45
C ALA A 154 -8.06 10.94 -27.79
N TYR A 155 -7.21 11.77 -28.40
CA TYR A 155 -5.89 12.12 -27.88
C TYR A 155 -5.98 12.83 -26.52
N GLN A 156 -6.78 13.88 -26.40
CA GLN A 156 -6.90 14.66 -25.17
C GLN A 156 -7.44 13.84 -23.99
N ILE A 157 -8.43 12.98 -24.25
CA ILE A 157 -9.00 12.09 -23.23
C ILE A 157 -7.95 11.07 -22.80
N ASN A 158 -7.21 10.45 -23.73
CA ASN A 158 -6.13 9.49 -23.39
C ASN A 158 -5.02 10.16 -22.56
N GLN A 159 -4.52 11.31 -23.00
CA GLN A 159 -3.50 12.07 -22.29
C GLN A 159 -3.94 12.44 -20.86
N ASN A 160 -5.16 12.98 -20.69
CA ASN A 160 -5.64 13.35 -19.36
C ASN A 160 -5.86 12.14 -18.45
N LEU A 161 -6.25 10.98 -18.98
CA LEU A 161 -6.37 9.75 -18.19
C LEU A 161 -5.02 9.25 -17.69
N LEU A 162 -3.97 9.31 -18.51
CA LEU A 162 -2.61 9.01 -18.08
C LEU A 162 -2.14 9.96 -16.97
N GLU A 163 -2.37 11.26 -17.13
CA GLU A 163 -2.03 12.25 -16.09
C GLU A 163 -2.79 11.98 -14.78
N LEU A 164 -4.09 11.64 -14.85
CA LEU A 164 -4.87 11.28 -13.68
C LEU A 164 -4.35 10.01 -13.02
N ALA A 165 -3.96 9.00 -13.81
CA ALA A 165 -3.33 7.78 -13.30
C ALA A 165 -1.99 8.07 -12.60
N GLU A 166 -1.15 8.91 -13.19
CA GLU A 166 0.11 9.35 -12.57
C GLU A 166 -0.14 10.09 -11.25
N GLN A 167 -1.11 11.01 -11.23
CA GLN A 167 -1.51 11.72 -10.02
C GLN A 167 -2.05 10.77 -8.94
N PHE A 168 -2.80 9.75 -9.33
CA PHE A 168 -3.27 8.70 -8.42
C PHE A 168 -2.11 7.94 -7.79
N ILE A 169 -1.14 7.50 -8.59
CA ILE A 169 0.09 6.83 -8.11
C ILE A 169 0.86 7.75 -7.15
N ASN A 170 1.01 9.03 -7.49
CA ASN A 170 1.71 9.99 -6.65
C ASN A 170 1.02 10.18 -5.29
N ARG A 171 -0.31 10.31 -5.26
CA ARG A 171 -1.07 10.36 -4.00
C ARG A 171 -0.91 9.06 -3.20
N PHE A 172 -1.03 7.91 -3.87
CA PHE A 172 -0.86 6.61 -3.25
C PHE A 172 0.54 6.44 -2.62
N ASN A 173 1.60 6.87 -3.32
CA ASN A 173 2.97 6.85 -2.81
C ASN A 173 3.16 7.77 -1.59
N ILE A 174 2.62 9.00 -1.65
CA ILE A 174 2.71 9.95 -0.54
C ILE A 174 2.01 9.38 0.70
N GLN A 175 0.81 8.83 0.52
CA GLN A 175 0.03 8.25 1.61
C GLN A 175 0.72 7.00 2.18
N SER A 176 1.12 6.07 1.32
CA SER A 176 1.83 4.84 1.73
C SER A 176 3.13 5.16 2.48
N ARG A 177 3.90 6.15 2.01
CA ARG A 177 5.12 6.60 2.71
C ARG A 177 4.80 7.20 4.07
N LYS A 178 3.74 8.02 4.14
CA LYS A 178 3.29 8.64 5.38
C LYS A 178 2.91 7.57 6.40
N ASP A 179 2.07 6.62 6.03
CA ASP A 179 1.58 5.56 6.92
C ASP A 179 2.72 4.68 7.44
N TYR A 180 3.66 4.31 6.56
CA TYR A 180 4.80 3.48 6.93
C TYR A 180 5.76 4.17 7.90
N VAL A 181 6.02 5.47 7.71
CA VAL A 181 6.91 6.26 8.56
C VAL A 181 6.22 6.68 9.86
N ASP A 182 4.95 7.07 9.82
CA ASP A 182 4.23 7.56 10.99
C ASP A 182 3.99 6.42 12.00
N PHE A 183 3.76 5.18 11.54
CA PHE A 183 3.75 4.01 12.42
C PHE A 183 5.08 3.82 13.17
N ALA A 184 6.22 3.90 12.45
CA ALA A 184 7.52 3.74 13.07
C ALA A 184 7.91 4.91 13.99
N LYS A 185 7.44 6.13 13.71
CA LYS A 185 7.61 7.29 14.61
C LYS A 185 6.85 7.09 15.92
N ALA A 186 5.59 6.62 15.86
CA ALA A 186 4.81 6.36 17.06
C ALA A 186 5.50 5.35 18.01
N GLU A 187 6.15 4.32 17.45
CA GLU A 187 6.94 3.37 18.25
C GLU A 187 8.18 4.02 18.88
N VAL A 188 8.84 4.94 18.17
CA VAL A 188 9.96 5.73 18.71
C VAL A 188 9.49 6.61 19.86
N ASP A 189 8.38 7.33 19.70
CA ASP A 189 7.83 8.22 20.73
C ASP A 189 7.47 7.44 22.00
N LEU A 190 6.85 6.25 21.84
CA LEU A 190 6.57 5.34 22.95
C LEU A 190 7.86 4.87 23.64
N ALA A 191 8.90 4.53 22.87
CA ALA A 191 10.18 4.09 23.41
C ALA A 191 10.93 5.22 24.13
N ILE A 192 10.84 6.46 23.63
CA ILE A 192 11.37 7.66 24.30
C ILE A 192 10.70 7.83 25.66
N GLN A 193 9.36 7.74 25.71
CA GLN A 193 8.61 7.89 26.95
C GLN A 193 9.00 6.82 27.99
N LYS A 194 9.09 5.55 27.58
CA LYS A 194 9.55 4.45 28.46
C LYS A 194 10.98 4.66 28.97
N ALA A 195 11.89 5.12 28.09
CA ALA A 195 13.27 5.40 28.48
C ALA A 195 13.36 6.57 29.48
N LYS A 196 12.53 7.60 29.28
CA LYS A 196 12.42 8.74 30.20
C LYS A 196 11.88 8.31 31.56
N GLU A 197 10.79 7.55 31.58
CA GLU A 197 10.18 7.01 32.81
C GLU A 197 11.16 6.12 33.58
N ALA A 198 11.85 5.19 32.92
CA ALA A 198 12.85 4.34 33.55
C ALA A 198 14.05 5.14 34.10
N SER A 199 14.47 6.20 33.38
CA SER A 199 15.54 7.08 33.85
C SER A 199 15.11 7.93 35.05
N LEU A 200 13.88 8.44 35.06
CA LEU A 200 13.30 9.16 36.19
C LEU A 200 13.14 8.25 37.40
N ALA A 201 12.58 7.05 37.25
CA ALA A 201 12.43 6.09 38.33
C ALA A 201 13.77 5.73 39.00
N LEU A 202 14.84 5.57 38.21
CA LEU A 202 16.19 5.36 38.75
C LEU A 202 16.72 6.62 39.47
N SER A 203 16.48 7.80 38.92
CA SER A 203 16.90 9.08 39.53
C SER A 203 16.17 9.33 40.85
N ASP A 204 14.86 9.15 40.89
CA ASP A 204 14.03 9.31 42.08
C ASP A 204 14.42 8.30 43.15
N TYR A 205 14.73 7.06 42.77
CA TYR A 205 15.23 6.05 43.69
C TYR A 205 16.57 6.46 44.32
N ARG A 206 17.50 7.01 43.53
CA ARG A 206 18.78 7.54 44.03
C ARG A 206 18.58 8.73 44.97
N GLY A 207 17.72 9.68 44.60
CA GLY A 207 17.41 10.87 45.39
C GLY A 207 16.70 10.55 46.72
N LEU A 208 15.59 9.81 46.68
CA LEU A 208 14.77 9.50 47.85
C LEU A 208 15.48 8.59 48.87
N LYS A 209 16.40 7.75 48.41
CA LYS A 209 17.12 6.81 49.29
C LYS A 209 18.53 7.26 49.64
N GLY A 210 19.03 8.36 49.07
CA GLY A 210 20.42 8.81 49.24
C GLY A 210 21.45 7.79 48.76
N VAL A 211 21.03 6.83 47.93
CA VAL A 211 21.85 5.70 47.49
C VAL A 211 22.50 6.08 46.18
N PHE A 212 23.73 6.59 46.25
CA PHE A 212 24.51 6.94 45.07
C PHE A 212 25.05 5.68 44.37
N ASP A 213 25.55 4.73 45.18
CA ASP A 213 26.08 3.43 44.76
C ASP A 213 25.91 2.40 45.91
N PRO A 214 24.85 1.57 45.90
CA PRO A 214 24.58 0.63 47.00
C PRO A 214 25.65 -0.46 47.12
N ASN A 215 26.37 -0.78 46.04
CA ASN A 215 27.47 -1.73 46.07
C ASN A 215 28.66 -1.17 46.85
N ARG A 216 29.04 0.08 46.56
CA ARG A 216 30.08 0.78 47.33
C ARG A 216 29.71 0.97 48.80
N GLU A 217 28.46 1.35 49.08
CA GLU A 217 28.01 1.52 50.47
C GLU A 217 28.04 0.17 51.23
N SER A 218 27.62 -0.92 50.59
CA SER A 218 27.66 -2.26 51.18
C SER A 218 29.10 -2.71 51.47
N ALA A 219 30.00 -2.50 50.52
CA ALA A 219 31.41 -2.86 50.67
C ALA A 219 32.06 -2.12 51.84
N MET A 220 31.85 -0.81 51.96
CA MET A 220 32.40 -0.02 53.07
C MET A 220 31.85 -0.46 54.43
N ARG A 221 30.54 -0.75 54.53
CA ARG A 221 29.94 -1.24 55.78
C ARG A 221 30.46 -2.62 56.17
N LEU A 222 30.58 -3.54 55.21
CA LEU A 222 31.14 -4.88 55.45
C LEU A 222 32.60 -4.78 55.92
N GLN A 223 33.41 -3.90 55.31
CA GLN A 223 34.78 -3.66 55.75
C GLN A 223 34.84 -3.13 57.20
N HIS A 224 33.92 -2.26 57.58
CA HIS A 224 33.81 -1.76 58.96
C HIS A 224 33.42 -2.88 59.95
N VAL A 225 32.47 -3.75 59.56
CA VAL A 225 32.11 -4.94 60.35
C VAL A 225 33.31 -5.87 60.52
N SER A 226 34.07 -6.15 59.45
CA SER A 226 35.29 -6.97 59.53
C SER A 226 36.33 -6.36 60.47
N LYS A 227 36.49 -5.03 60.50
CA LYS A 227 37.39 -4.35 61.46
C LYS A 227 36.91 -4.52 62.91
N MET A 228 35.62 -4.35 63.17
CA MET A 228 35.04 -4.58 64.51
C MET A 228 35.15 -6.04 64.94
N GLU A 229 34.99 -7.00 64.02
CA GLU A 229 35.19 -8.43 64.30
C GLU A 229 36.65 -8.72 64.69
N ALA A 230 37.62 -8.11 64.02
CA ALA A 230 39.03 -8.21 64.40
C ALA A 230 39.29 -7.62 65.80
N GLU A 231 38.72 -6.44 66.12
CA GLU A 231 38.80 -5.82 67.45
C GLU A 231 38.15 -6.71 68.53
N LEU A 232 37.01 -7.35 68.23
CA LEU A 232 36.34 -8.28 69.13
C LEU A 232 37.19 -9.52 69.40
N ILE A 233 37.85 -10.07 68.38
CA ILE A 233 38.76 -11.21 68.54
C ILE A 233 39.94 -10.83 69.43
N ALA A 234 40.56 -9.66 69.19
CA ALA A 234 41.65 -9.15 70.00
C ALA A 234 41.24 -8.94 71.47
N ALA A 235 40.09 -8.31 71.72
CA ALA A 235 39.58 -8.07 73.07
C ALA A 235 39.26 -9.37 73.82
N LYS A 236 38.70 -10.38 73.13
CA LYS A 236 38.49 -11.72 73.71
C LYS A 236 39.81 -12.43 74.05
N GLY A 237 40.81 -12.33 73.18
CA GLY A 237 42.15 -12.87 73.43
C GLY A 237 42.80 -12.25 74.66
N GLN A 238 42.74 -10.92 74.77
CA GLN A 238 43.21 -10.18 75.95
C GLN A 238 42.47 -10.60 77.23
N LEU A 239 41.15 -10.79 77.15
CA LEU A 239 40.35 -11.24 78.30
C LEU A 239 40.79 -12.62 78.76
N ALA A 240 40.94 -13.57 77.82
CA ALA A 240 41.37 -14.93 78.15
C ALA A 240 42.76 -14.94 78.81
N GLN A 241 43.70 -14.14 78.29
CA GLN A 241 45.05 -14.02 78.84
C GLN A 241 45.04 -13.46 80.27
N ILE A 242 44.34 -12.34 80.51
CA ILE A 242 44.25 -11.73 81.85
C ILE A 242 43.55 -12.67 82.83
N GLN A 243 42.48 -13.35 82.40
CA GLN A 243 41.76 -14.30 83.26
C GLN A 243 42.62 -15.51 83.66
N SER A 244 43.52 -15.98 82.78
CA SER A 244 44.44 -17.08 83.09
C SER A 244 45.55 -16.69 84.08
N LEU A 245 45.99 -15.42 84.05
CA LEU A 245 47.13 -14.95 84.85
C LEU A 245 46.70 -14.28 86.16
N ALA A 246 45.58 -13.57 86.18
CA ALA A 246 45.10 -12.78 87.31
C ALA A 246 43.56 -12.75 87.38
N PRO A 247 42.92 -13.78 87.95
CA PRO A 247 41.46 -13.94 87.94
C PRO A 247 40.66 -12.80 88.59
N HIS A 248 41.27 -12.06 89.52
CA HIS A 248 40.65 -10.96 90.28
C HIS A 248 41.05 -9.56 89.76
N ASN A 249 41.60 -9.47 88.54
CA ASN A 249 42.04 -8.18 87.99
C ASN A 249 40.83 -7.26 87.67
N PRO A 250 40.78 -6.02 88.20
CA PRO A 250 39.68 -5.08 87.95
C PRO A 250 39.47 -4.72 86.47
N HIS A 251 40.48 -4.88 85.61
CA HIS A 251 40.35 -4.68 84.16
C HIS A 251 39.43 -5.69 83.47
N ILE A 252 39.18 -6.87 84.06
CA ILE A 252 38.30 -7.92 83.50
C ILE A 252 36.88 -7.39 83.28
N SER A 253 36.36 -6.58 84.21
CA SER A 253 35.00 -6.03 84.12
C SER A 253 34.84 -5.04 82.95
N SER A 254 35.83 -4.15 82.78
CA SER A 254 35.89 -3.21 81.66
C SER A 254 35.97 -3.94 80.33
N LEU A 255 36.83 -4.96 80.23
CA LEU A 255 37.04 -5.70 78.98
C LEU A 255 35.82 -6.54 78.58
N ARG A 256 35.11 -7.14 79.55
CA ARG A 256 33.82 -7.80 79.31
C ARG A 256 32.78 -6.82 78.77
N LYS A 257 32.70 -5.62 79.34
CA LYS A 257 31.78 -4.58 78.87
C LYS A 257 32.12 -4.12 77.44
N ASN A 258 33.41 -3.96 77.12
CA ASN A 258 33.87 -3.66 75.77
C ASN A 258 33.50 -4.76 74.76
N ILE A 259 33.72 -6.04 75.11
CA ILE A 259 33.32 -7.19 74.30
C ILE A 259 31.80 -7.21 74.05
N GLN A 260 31.00 -6.87 75.07
CA GLN A 260 29.55 -6.79 74.94
C GLN A 260 29.13 -5.65 74.00
N THR A 261 29.75 -4.47 74.12
CA THR A 261 29.52 -3.32 73.24
C THR A 261 29.92 -3.61 71.79
N LEU A 262 31.06 -4.26 71.56
CA LEU A 262 31.52 -4.67 70.23
C LEU A 262 30.56 -5.69 69.61
N ARG A 263 30.13 -6.71 70.36
CA ARG A 263 29.11 -7.68 69.90
C ARG A 263 27.80 -7.02 69.51
N PHE A 264 27.33 -6.09 70.34
CA PHE A 264 26.11 -5.33 70.04
C PHE A 264 26.28 -4.52 68.75
N SER A 265 27.37 -3.76 68.63
CA SER A 265 27.69 -2.93 67.46
C SER A 265 27.80 -3.75 66.17
N ILE A 266 28.47 -4.91 66.21
CA ILE A 266 28.57 -5.85 65.08
C ILE A 266 27.19 -6.34 64.66
N ASN A 267 26.34 -6.79 65.58
CA ASN A 267 24.99 -7.26 65.24
C ASN A 267 24.12 -6.12 64.68
N THR A 268 24.26 -4.91 65.23
CA THR A 268 23.55 -3.73 64.71
C THR A 268 23.99 -3.36 63.30
N GLU A 269 25.28 -3.34 62.98
CA GLU A 269 25.74 -3.06 61.61
C GLU A 269 25.45 -4.21 60.64
N LYS A 270 25.63 -5.46 61.06
CA LYS A 270 25.33 -6.64 60.24
C LYS A 270 23.84 -6.73 59.87
N SER A 271 22.94 -6.42 60.80
CA SER A 271 21.49 -6.40 60.54
C SER A 271 21.06 -5.31 59.56
N LYS A 272 21.78 -4.17 59.49
CA LYS A 272 21.55 -3.12 58.47
C LYS A 272 21.91 -3.59 57.05
N VAL A 273 22.81 -4.57 56.93
CA VAL A 273 23.22 -5.15 55.63
C VAL A 273 22.28 -6.29 55.22
N THR A 274 21.97 -7.25 56.10
CA THR A 274 21.34 -8.52 55.72
C THR A 274 19.95 -8.81 56.33
N GLY A 275 19.45 -8.01 57.27
CA GLY A 275 18.43 -8.48 58.22
C GLY A 275 16.97 -7.99 58.08
N ASN A 276 16.65 -6.99 57.26
CA ASN A 276 15.32 -6.35 57.29
C ASN A 276 14.78 -5.84 55.94
N LEU A 277 13.49 -5.44 55.90
CA LEU A 277 12.85 -4.79 54.73
C LEU A 277 13.58 -3.49 54.29
N THR A 278 14.29 -2.85 55.22
CA THR A 278 15.16 -1.68 55.00
C THR A 278 16.63 -2.02 54.72
N SER A 279 16.97 -3.32 54.68
CA SER A 279 18.33 -3.80 54.47
C SER A 279 18.90 -3.37 53.13
N LEU A 280 20.22 -3.23 53.12
CA LEU A 280 20.98 -2.83 51.95
C LEU A 280 20.82 -3.83 50.79
N THR A 281 20.65 -5.12 51.07
CA THR A 281 20.34 -6.16 50.07
C THR A 281 19.02 -5.92 49.34
N ASN A 282 17.95 -5.53 50.04
CA ASN A 282 16.67 -5.21 49.40
C ASN A 282 16.75 -3.91 48.58
N LYS A 283 17.53 -2.94 49.05
CA LYS A 283 17.82 -1.72 48.28
C LYS A 283 18.59 -2.05 47.00
N LEU A 284 19.61 -2.89 47.09
CA LEU A 284 20.42 -3.32 45.96
C LEU A 284 19.58 -4.05 44.91
N ARG A 285 18.73 -5.01 45.30
CA ARG A 285 17.84 -5.72 44.37
C ARG A 285 16.93 -4.76 43.58
N ARG A 286 16.34 -3.78 44.27
CA ARG A 286 15.45 -2.79 43.62
C ARG A 286 16.24 -1.84 42.72
N TYR A 287 17.43 -1.44 43.14
CA TYR A 287 18.35 -0.66 42.33
C TYR A 287 18.76 -1.38 41.04
N GLU A 288 19.20 -2.64 41.13
CA GLU A 288 19.59 -3.46 39.99
C GLU A 288 18.44 -3.64 38.99
N ARG A 289 17.21 -3.85 39.50
CA ARG A 289 16.01 -3.88 38.65
C ARG A 289 15.83 -2.55 37.90
N LEU A 290 15.90 -1.40 38.56
CA LEU A 290 15.74 -0.10 37.91
C LEU A 290 16.86 0.21 36.89
N VAL A 291 18.10 -0.21 37.19
CA VAL A 291 19.23 -0.11 36.24
C VAL A 291 18.98 -0.97 35.01
N LEU A 292 18.48 -2.19 35.21
CA LEU A 292 18.16 -3.12 34.13
C LEU A 292 16.98 -2.60 33.29
N ASP A 293 15.92 -2.11 33.93
CA ASP A 293 14.75 -1.49 33.28
C ASP A 293 15.18 -0.30 32.40
N LYS A 294 16.05 0.59 32.92
CA LYS A 294 16.64 1.69 32.14
C LYS A 294 17.44 1.18 30.94
N LYS A 295 18.26 0.14 31.14
CA LYS A 295 19.07 -0.46 30.06
C LYS A 295 18.20 -1.08 28.97
N PHE A 296 17.13 -1.78 29.35
CA PHE A 296 16.17 -2.35 28.41
C PHE A 296 15.42 -1.28 27.65
N ALA A 297 14.91 -0.26 28.33
CA ALA A 297 14.21 0.85 27.69
C ALA A 297 15.12 1.60 26.69
N TYR A 298 16.39 1.81 27.04
CA TYR A 298 17.36 2.41 26.11
C TYR A 298 17.65 1.51 24.90
N LYS A 299 17.82 0.19 25.09
CA LYS A 299 17.98 -0.75 23.97
C LYS A 299 16.74 -0.77 23.06
N GLN A 300 15.54 -0.70 23.63
CA GLN A 300 14.29 -0.62 22.88
C GLN A 300 14.23 0.67 22.06
N LEU A 301 14.65 1.81 22.63
CA LEU A 301 14.74 3.08 21.90
C LEU A 301 15.70 2.97 20.70
N VAL A 302 16.90 2.41 20.89
CA VAL A 302 17.87 2.22 19.79
C VAL A 302 17.28 1.31 18.70
N PHE A 303 16.60 0.24 19.08
CA PHE A 303 15.92 -0.64 18.13
C PHE A 303 14.81 0.10 17.37
N ALA A 304 13.95 0.86 18.05
CA ALA A 304 12.89 1.64 17.44
C ALA A 304 13.44 2.68 16.44
N LEU A 305 14.53 3.38 16.81
CA LEU A 305 15.22 4.32 15.91
C LEU A 305 15.78 3.64 14.66
N SER A 306 16.38 2.45 14.82
CA SER A 306 16.83 1.64 13.68
C SER A 306 15.66 1.23 12.78
N THR A 307 14.53 0.83 13.36
CA THR A 307 13.31 0.49 12.61
C THR A 307 12.75 1.70 11.87
N LEU A 308 12.70 2.87 12.50
CA LEU A 308 12.33 4.12 11.83
C LEU A 308 13.25 4.43 10.66
N LYS A 309 14.57 4.26 10.82
CA LYS A 309 15.52 4.50 9.72
C LYS A 309 15.31 3.52 8.57
N LYS A 310 15.08 2.23 8.87
CA LYS A 310 14.71 1.23 7.87
C LYS A 310 13.39 1.59 7.18
N ALA A 311 12.39 2.03 7.94
CA ALA A 311 11.10 2.44 7.41
C ALA A 311 11.22 3.61 6.42
N GLN A 312 12.03 4.61 6.75
CA GLN A 312 12.32 5.73 5.86
C GLN A 312 13.00 5.27 4.56
N ILE A 313 13.99 4.37 4.64
CA ILE A 313 14.70 3.84 3.46
C ILE A 313 13.75 3.02 2.59
N GLU A 314 12.95 2.13 3.19
CA GLU A 314 12.00 1.31 2.45
C GLU A 314 10.89 2.14 1.81
N ALA A 315 10.39 3.17 2.50
CA ALA A 315 9.37 4.06 1.95
C ALA A 315 9.90 4.88 0.77
N GLN A 316 11.20 5.15 0.71
CA GLN A 316 11.85 5.76 -0.45
C GLN A 316 12.03 4.75 -1.59
N ARG A 317 12.29 3.47 -1.30
CA ARG A 317 12.45 2.42 -2.32
C ARG A 317 11.13 1.95 -2.92
N LYS A 318 10.06 1.86 -2.13
CA LYS A 318 8.77 1.27 -2.57
C LYS A 318 7.90 2.21 -3.43
N GLN A 319 8.48 3.26 -4.01
CA GLN A 319 7.74 4.21 -4.85
C GLN A 319 7.37 3.57 -6.18
N LEU A 320 6.08 3.62 -6.51
CA LEU A 320 5.56 3.25 -7.82
C LEU A 320 5.70 4.43 -8.78
N TYR A 321 6.01 4.18 -10.04
CA TYR A 321 5.97 5.20 -11.09
C TYR A 321 5.46 4.60 -12.38
N LEU A 322 4.80 5.45 -13.19
CA LEU A 322 4.34 5.11 -14.52
C LEU A 322 5.44 5.47 -15.51
N GLU A 323 5.91 4.51 -16.28
CA GLU A 323 6.84 4.71 -17.38
C GLU A 323 6.08 4.53 -18.70
N MET A 324 6.06 5.58 -19.51
CA MET A 324 5.40 5.56 -20.82
C MET A 324 6.33 4.91 -21.85
N ILE A 325 5.85 3.84 -22.47
CA ILE A 325 6.52 3.14 -23.58
C ILE A 325 6.11 3.80 -24.91
N ALA A 326 4.83 4.15 -25.03
CA ALA A 326 4.29 4.88 -26.16
C ALA A 326 3.32 5.96 -25.66
N HIS A 327 3.56 7.21 -26.08
CA HIS A 327 2.68 8.32 -25.79
C HIS A 327 1.35 8.18 -26.54
N PRO A 328 0.26 8.81 -26.04
CA PRO A 328 -0.98 8.91 -26.80
C PRO A 328 -0.73 9.46 -28.19
N ASN A 329 -1.29 8.82 -29.21
CA ASN A 329 -1.23 9.32 -30.58
C ASN A 329 -2.51 10.07 -30.94
N GLU A 330 -2.39 11.09 -31.78
CA GLU A 330 -3.53 11.65 -32.51
C GLU A 330 -3.71 10.80 -33.79
N PRO A 331 -4.83 10.08 -33.95
CA PRO A 331 -5.00 9.16 -35.07
C PRO A 331 -5.29 9.90 -36.39
N ASP A 332 -4.52 9.56 -37.43
CA ASP A 332 -4.66 10.17 -38.77
C ASP A 332 -5.91 9.70 -39.53
N ASN A 333 -6.44 8.51 -39.22
CA ASN A 333 -7.61 7.92 -39.86
C ASN A 333 -8.60 7.37 -38.83
N SER A 334 -9.89 7.36 -39.19
CA SER A 334 -10.92 6.74 -38.35
C SER A 334 -10.74 5.22 -38.31
N PHE A 335 -10.85 4.66 -37.11
CA PHE A 335 -10.75 3.21 -36.89
C PHE A 335 -12.07 2.51 -37.24
N GLU A 336 -13.19 3.20 -36.99
CA GLU A 336 -14.54 2.76 -37.29
C GLU A 336 -15.36 3.91 -37.89
N PRO A 337 -16.43 3.62 -38.67
CA PRO A 337 -16.91 2.29 -39.04
C PRO A 337 -16.15 1.70 -40.23
N TYR A 338 -16.05 0.37 -40.28
CA TYR A 338 -15.58 -0.36 -41.47
C TYR A 338 -16.64 -0.32 -42.58
N ARG A 339 -16.89 0.86 -43.16
CA ARG A 339 -18.04 1.18 -44.03
C ARG A 339 -18.25 0.12 -45.12
N ILE A 340 -17.21 -0.20 -45.88
CA ILE A 340 -17.27 -1.19 -46.97
C ILE A 340 -17.59 -2.59 -46.43
N ARG A 341 -16.92 -3.00 -45.35
CA ARG A 341 -17.12 -4.33 -44.74
C ARG A 341 -18.54 -4.48 -44.21
N ASN A 342 -19.07 -3.47 -43.52
CA ASN A 342 -20.41 -3.50 -42.95
C ASN A 342 -21.49 -3.52 -44.04
N ILE A 343 -21.34 -2.70 -45.09
CA ILE A 343 -22.25 -2.71 -46.25
C ILE A 343 -22.25 -4.10 -46.91
N PHE A 344 -21.07 -4.69 -47.11
CA PHE A 344 -20.94 -6.01 -47.73
C PHE A 344 -21.52 -7.12 -46.84
N SER A 345 -21.35 -7.04 -45.52
CA SER A 345 -22.00 -7.95 -44.57
C SER A 345 -23.53 -7.89 -44.64
N VAL A 346 -24.11 -6.69 -44.71
CA VAL A 346 -25.58 -6.53 -44.87
C VAL A 346 -26.04 -7.12 -46.20
N PHE A 347 -25.30 -6.91 -47.27
CA PHE A 347 -25.60 -7.50 -48.57
C PHE A 347 -25.61 -9.03 -48.54
N ILE A 348 -24.57 -9.66 -47.95
CA ILE A 348 -24.50 -11.13 -47.80
C ILE A 348 -25.65 -11.65 -46.92
N LEU A 349 -25.91 -11.03 -45.77
CA LEU A 349 -27.01 -11.42 -44.89
C LEU A 349 -28.37 -11.29 -45.59
N GLY A 350 -28.55 -10.25 -46.40
CA GLY A 350 -29.71 -10.09 -47.26
C GLY A 350 -29.87 -11.28 -48.22
N LEU A 351 -28.81 -11.69 -48.91
CA LEU A 351 -28.83 -12.83 -49.82
C LEU A 351 -29.18 -14.14 -49.12
N ILE A 352 -28.61 -14.39 -47.93
CA ILE A 352 -28.92 -15.59 -47.14
C ILE A 352 -30.39 -15.59 -46.72
N THR A 353 -30.87 -14.45 -46.20
CA THR A 353 -32.27 -14.30 -45.76
C THR A 353 -33.24 -14.51 -46.92
N TRP A 354 -32.92 -13.94 -48.09
CA TRP A 354 -33.69 -14.16 -49.30
C TRP A 354 -33.74 -15.64 -49.69
N GLY A 355 -32.61 -16.33 -49.67
CA GLY A 355 -32.54 -17.76 -49.99
C GLY A 355 -33.40 -18.61 -49.05
N VAL A 356 -33.32 -18.37 -47.74
CA VAL A 356 -34.12 -19.10 -46.73
C VAL A 356 -35.61 -18.86 -46.94
N ILE A 357 -36.05 -17.60 -47.08
CA ILE A 357 -37.47 -17.28 -47.24
C ILE A 357 -38.00 -17.82 -48.58
N SER A 358 -37.20 -17.75 -49.64
CA SER A 358 -37.59 -18.30 -50.94
C SER A 358 -37.78 -19.82 -50.88
N LEU A 359 -36.92 -20.55 -50.16
CA LEU A 359 -37.06 -21.99 -49.95
C LEU A 359 -38.29 -22.34 -49.09
N LEU A 360 -38.57 -21.54 -48.06
CA LEU A 360 -39.77 -21.73 -47.23
C LEU A 360 -41.05 -21.53 -48.03
N ILE A 361 -41.12 -20.47 -48.85
CA ILE A 361 -42.28 -20.21 -49.71
C ILE A 361 -42.45 -21.32 -50.75
N ALA A 362 -41.35 -21.82 -51.33
CA ALA A 362 -41.39 -22.93 -52.27
C ALA A 362 -41.95 -24.21 -51.62
N ASN A 363 -41.43 -24.60 -50.44
CA ASN A 363 -41.92 -25.77 -49.70
C ASN A 363 -43.40 -25.65 -49.33
N VAL A 364 -43.85 -24.48 -48.84
CA VAL A 364 -45.27 -24.27 -48.49
C VAL A 364 -46.17 -24.36 -49.73
N LYS A 365 -45.71 -23.85 -50.87
CA LYS A 365 -46.47 -23.93 -52.11
C LYS A 365 -46.56 -25.37 -52.63
N GLU A 366 -45.49 -26.15 -52.51
CA GLU A 366 -45.44 -27.56 -52.90
C GLU A 366 -46.27 -28.49 -52.00
N HIS A 367 -46.59 -28.06 -50.77
CA HIS A 367 -47.53 -28.77 -49.88
C HIS A 367 -48.99 -28.32 -50.02
N LEU A 368 -49.26 -27.24 -50.75
CA LEU A 368 -50.60 -26.70 -50.98
C LEU A 368 -51.19 -27.10 -52.35
N GLU A 369 -50.33 -27.47 -53.31
CA GLU A 369 -50.70 -28.19 -54.54
C GLU A 369 -50.76 -29.70 -54.29
#